data_AF-A0A1A8Q3U2-F1
#
_entry.id   AF-A0A1A8Q3U2-F1
#
_cell.length_a   1.000
_cell.length_b   1.000
_cell.length_c   1.000
_cell.angle_alpha   90.00
_cell.angle_beta   90.00
_cell.angle_gamma   90.00
#
_symmetry.space_group_name_H-M   'P 1'
#
loop_
_entity.id
_entity.type
_entity.pdbx_description
1 polymer ?
#
loop_
_entity_poly.entity_id
_entity_poly.type
_entity_poly.pdbx_seq_one_letter_code
_entity_poly.pdbx_strand_id
1 'polypeptide(L)'
;QQYCYPSVFIYGHRSSGKSHVTNILMEELELPHATVSCVECVSAALLFEQVLLSFFGCDAASLLPRSPSLSDFVRIYRQQSSQFPAEQTRYIIMEKTELLRDADANLLPALLRLQELVEDNVTVILLSEIVWETFRPNTGCFEPLLLHFPDYSKDELKQVLSKNKHPSYSAEFYS
;
A
#
# COMPACT_ATOMS: atom_id res chain seq x y z
N GLN A 1 -18.04 0.65 -15.80
CA GLN A 1 -17.24 0.23 -14.63
C GLN A 1 -16.52 1.44 -14.10
N GLN A 2 -16.66 1.74 -12.82
CA GLN A 2 -16.05 2.91 -12.19
C GLN A 2 -14.65 2.49 -11.75
N TYR A 3 -13.64 2.79 -12.55
CA TYR A 3 -12.25 2.49 -12.21
C TYR A 3 -11.77 3.43 -11.11
N CYS A 4 -11.22 2.86 -10.03
CA CYS A 4 -10.49 3.64 -9.03
C CYS A 4 -9.17 4.15 -9.60
N TYR A 5 -8.60 5.18 -8.97
CA TYR A 5 -7.27 5.68 -9.34
C TYR A 5 -6.22 4.54 -9.31
N PRO A 6 -5.30 4.44 -10.29
CA PRO A 6 -4.34 3.35 -10.37
C PRO A 6 -3.38 3.32 -9.17
N SER A 7 -2.95 4.51 -8.74
CA SER A 7 -2.03 4.67 -7.62
C SER A 7 -2.33 5.91 -6.80
N VAL A 8 -2.18 5.77 -5.48
CA VAL A 8 -2.35 6.82 -4.48
C VAL A 8 -1.08 6.86 -3.64
N PHE A 9 -0.53 8.06 -3.43
CA PHE A 9 0.67 8.26 -2.62
C PHE A 9 0.32 9.10 -1.40
N ILE A 10 0.41 8.47 -0.23
CA ILE A 10 0.10 9.08 1.06
C ILE A 10 1.40 9.36 1.80
N TYR A 11 1.63 10.64 2.11
CA TYR A 11 2.86 11.08 2.78
C TYR A 11 2.59 11.90 4.04
N GLY A 12 3.54 11.87 4.97
CA GLY A 12 3.50 12.60 6.24
C GLY A 12 4.46 11.98 7.26
N HIS A 13 4.78 12.66 8.36
CA HIS A 13 5.80 12.16 9.29
C HIS A 13 5.41 10.86 10.02
N ARG A 14 6.40 10.27 10.70
CA ARG A 14 6.15 9.18 11.66
C ARG A 14 5.09 9.60 12.66
N SER A 15 4.24 8.66 13.04
CA SER A 15 3.17 8.87 14.03
C SER A 15 2.02 9.76 13.58
N SER A 16 1.93 10.17 12.30
CA SER A 16 0.71 10.84 11.78
C SER A 16 -0.49 9.90 11.62
N GLY A 17 -0.30 8.59 11.79
CA GLY A 17 -1.39 7.60 11.78
C GLY A 17 -1.77 7.07 10.39
N LYS A 18 -1.01 7.38 9.34
CA LYS A 18 -1.24 6.92 7.94
C LYS A 18 -1.59 5.42 7.84
N SER A 19 -0.68 4.55 8.30
CA SER A 19 -0.89 3.10 8.28
C SER A 19 -2.12 2.68 9.07
N HIS A 20 -2.30 3.24 10.27
CA HIS A 20 -3.42 2.89 11.14
C HIS A 20 -4.77 3.24 10.53
N VAL A 21 -4.93 4.46 10.01
CA VAL A 21 -6.16 4.90 9.35
C VAL A 21 -6.42 4.09 8.09
N THR A 22 -5.39 3.81 7.29
CA THR A 22 -5.52 3.02 6.06
C THR A 22 -5.96 1.59 6.37
N ASN A 23 -5.32 0.94 7.35
CA ASN A 23 -5.67 -0.45 7.72
C ASN A 23 -7.07 -0.54 8.31
N ILE A 24 -7.44 0.35 9.25
CA ILE A 24 -8.81 0.39 9.79
C ILE A 24 -9.83 0.60 8.67
N LEU A 25 -9.58 1.52 7.74
CA LEU A 25 -10.50 1.77 6.64
C LEU A 25 -10.72 0.53 5.78
N MET A 26 -9.66 -0.24 5.53
CA MET A 26 -9.70 -1.44 4.70
C MET A 26 -10.39 -2.60 5.42
N GLU A 27 -10.17 -2.73 6.73
CA GLU A 27 -10.81 -3.72 7.59
C GLU A 27 -12.31 -3.43 7.79
N GLU A 28 -12.66 -2.20 8.18
CA GLU A 28 -14.06 -1.80 8.48
C GLU A 28 -14.96 -1.80 7.25
N LEU A 29 -14.41 -1.54 6.06
CA LEU A 29 -15.14 -1.59 4.80
C LEU A 29 -15.05 -2.97 4.11
N GLU A 30 -14.39 -3.94 4.74
CA GLU A 30 -14.17 -5.29 4.22
C GLU A 30 -13.61 -5.31 2.77
N LEU A 31 -12.73 -4.35 2.46
CA LEU A 31 -12.17 -4.21 1.11
C LEU A 31 -11.07 -5.25 0.89
N PRO A 32 -11.02 -5.93 -0.28
CA PRO A 32 -9.99 -6.91 -0.57
C PRO A 32 -8.64 -6.20 -0.71
N HIS A 33 -7.75 -6.42 0.26
CA HIS A 33 -6.46 -5.73 0.32
C HIS A 33 -5.30 -6.65 0.66
N ALA A 34 -4.12 -6.30 0.15
CA ALA A 34 -2.85 -6.92 0.47
C ALA A 34 -1.92 -5.87 1.07
N THR A 35 -1.51 -6.05 2.32
CA THR A 35 -0.57 -5.16 3.00
C THR A 35 0.83 -5.73 2.92
N VAL A 36 1.76 -4.93 2.38
CA VAL A 36 3.15 -5.32 2.12
C VAL A 36 4.09 -4.29 2.72
N SER A 37 4.99 -4.74 3.59
CA SER A 37 6.05 -3.91 4.15
C SER A 37 7.29 -3.95 3.25
N CYS A 38 7.74 -2.81 2.74
CA CYS A 38 8.96 -2.72 1.95
C CYS A 38 10.23 -3.00 2.76
N VAL A 39 10.14 -3.04 4.11
CA VAL A 39 11.24 -3.50 4.97
C VAL A 39 11.38 -5.03 4.92
N GLU A 40 10.26 -5.74 4.84
CA GLU A 40 10.23 -7.20 4.79
C GLU A 40 10.52 -7.71 3.36
N CYS A 41 10.01 -6.99 2.37
CA CYS A 41 10.22 -7.31 0.96
C CYS A 41 11.54 -6.72 0.45
N VAL A 42 12.65 -7.38 0.80
CA VAL A 42 14.00 -7.01 0.34
C VAL A 42 14.19 -7.23 -1.17
N SER A 43 13.33 -8.04 -1.80
CA SER A 43 13.33 -8.28 -3.24
C SER A 43 11.94 -8.14 -3.85
N ALA A 44 11.88 -7.80 -5.14
CA ALA A 44 10.63 -7.77 -5.90
C ALA A 44 9.91 -9.13 -5.90
N ALA A 45 10.66 -10.23 -5.79
CA ALA A 45 10.11 -11.57 -5.74
C ALA A 45 9.20 -11.79 -4.52
N LEU A 46 9.65 -11.36 -3.34
CA LEU A 46 8.87 -11.46 -2.11
C LEU A 46 7.62 -10.59 -2.17
N LEU A 47 7.73 -9.39 -2.76
CA LEU A 47 6.58 -8.51 -2.98
C LEU A 47 5.53 -9.19 -3.85
N PHE A 48 5.94 -9.76 -4.99
CA PHE A 48 5.03 -10.47 -5.90
C PHE A 48 4.38 -11.68 -5.23
N GLU A 49 5.16 -12.46 -4.49
CA GLU A 49 4.67 -13.62 -3.76
C GLU A 49 3.62 -13.23 -2.71
N GLN A 50 3.90 -12.22 -1.88
CA GLN A 50 2.97 -11.74 -0.85
C GLN A 50 1.66 -11.23 -1.44
N VAL A 51 1.72 -10.48 -2.54
CA VAL A 51 0.52 -9.97 -3.22
C VAL A 51 -0.32 -11.12 -3.80
N LEU A 52 0.30 -12.09 -4.48
CA LEU A 52 -0.43 -13.26 -5.01
C LEU A 52 -1.01 -14.12 -3.88
N LEU A 53 -0.24 -14.33 -2.81
CA LEU A 53 -0.66 -15.09 -1.64
C LEU A 53 -1.90 -14.47 -0.98
N SER A 54 -1.88 -13.15 -0.78
CA SER A 54 -2.99 -12.43 -0.15
C SER A 54 -4.27 -12.45 -0.99
N PHE A 55 -4.15 -12.35 -2.32
CA PHE A 55 -5.30 -12.24 -3.21
C PHE A 55 -5.86 -13.54 -3.77
N PHE A 56 -5.01 -14.56 -3.91
CA PHE A 56 -5.34 -15.80 -4.61
C PHE A 56 -4.89 -17.06 -3.84
N GLY A 57 -4.20 -16.91 -2.72
CA GLY A 57 -3.76 -18.01 -1.87
C GLY A 57 -2.44 -18.67 -2.31
N CYS A 58 -2.05 -19.73 -1.58
CA CYS A 58 -0.77 -20.41 -1.74
C CYS A 58 -0.57 -21.02 -3.13
N ASP A 59 -1.65 -21.51 -3.76
CA ASP A 59 -1.58 -22.16 -5.07
C ASP A 59 -1.08 -21.18 -6.13
N ALA A 60 -1.57 -19.94 -6.12
CA ALA A 60 -1.13 -18.89 -7.02
C ALA A 60 0.32 -18.44 -6.76
N ALA A 61 0.70 -18.28 -5.49
CA ALA A 61 2.06 -17.91 -5.10
C ALA A 61 3.08 -18.97 -5.55
N SER A 62 2.72 -20.26 -5.49
CA SER A 62 3.59 -21.38 -5.90
C SER A 62 3.88 -21.44 -7.41
N LEU A 63 3.10 -20.73 -8.24
CA LEU A 63 3.31 -20.63 -9.68
C LEU A 63 4.48 -19.71 -10.05
N LEU A 64 4.94 -18.88 -9.10
CA LEU A 64 6.09 -18.01 -9.34
C LEU A 64 7.38 -18.84 -9.45
N PRO A 65 8.22 -18.58 -10.47
CA PRO A 65 9.54 -19.20 -10.54
C PRO A 65 10.44 -18.65 -9.42
N ARG A 66 11.59 -19.31 -9.15
CA ARG A 66 12.53 -18.90 -8.09
C ARG A 66 13.05 -17.45 -8.20
N SER A 67 13.07 -16.89 -9.40
CA SER A 67 13.46 -15.50 -9.68
C SER A 67 12.42 -14.87 -10.61
N PRO A 68 11.25 -14.47 -10.08
CA PRO A 68 10.15 -13.97 -10.90
C PRO A 68 10.49 -12.60 -11.47
N SER A 69 10.22 -12.43 -12.76
CA SER A 69 10.18 -11.12 -13.40
C SER A 69 8.82 -10.45 -13.17
N LEU A 70 8.74 -9.14 -13.41
CA LEU A 70 7.46 -8.42 -13.46
C LEU A 70 6.48 -9.08 -14.44
N SER A 71 6.96 -9.54 -15.59
CA SER A 71 6.14 -10.21 -16.61
C SER A 71 5.57 -11.54 -16.11
N ASP A 72 6.33 -12.30 -15.32
CA ASP A 72 5.84 -13.54 -14.69
C ASP A 72 4.71 -13.25 -13.71
N PHE A 73 4.91 -12.23 -12.85
CA PHE A 73 3.89 -11.78 -11.91
C PHE A 73 2.62 -11.33 -12.64
N VAL A 74 2.73 -10.47 -13.65
CA VAL A 74 1.59 -9.97 -14.44
C VAL A 74 0.85 -11.13 -15.11
N ARG A 75 1.57 -12.09 -15.71
CA ARG A 75 0.98 -13.27 -16.36
C ARG A 75 0.18 -14.11 -15.37
N ILE A 76 0.76 -14.41 -14.20
CA ILE A 76 0.09 -15.22 -13.17
C ILE A 76 -1.10 -14.45 -12.59
N TYR A 77 -0.95 -13.16 -12.30
CA TYR A 77 -2.02 -12.31 -11.79
C TYR A 77 -3.22 -12.30 -12.74
N ARG A 78 -3.00 -12.04 -14.04
CA ARG A 78 -4.05 -12.05 -15.07
C ARG A 78 -4.75 -13.40 -15.16
N GLN A 79 -3.98 -14.49 -15.11
CA GLN A 79 -4.53 -15.85 -15.13
C GLN A 79 -5.45 -16.10 -13.93
N GLN A 80 -5.02 -15.69 -12.73
CA GLN A 80 -5.78 -15.89 -11.49
C GLN A 80 -6.98 -14.95 -11.41
N SER A 81 -6.85 -13.69 -11.82
CA SER A 81 -7.95 -12.72 -11.88
C SER A 81 -9.06 -13.17 -12.85
N SER A 82 -8.71 -13.84 -13.96
CA SER A 82 -9.70 -14.42 -14.87
C SER A 82 -10.47 -15.60 -14.26
N GLN A 83 -9.85 -16.36 -13.36
CA GLN A 83 -10.48 -17.49 -12.66
C GLN A 83 -11.29 -17.04 -11.45
N PHE A 84 -10.82 -15.98 -10.78
CA PHE A 84 -11.41 -15.38 -9.58
C PHE A 84 -11.65 -13.88 -9.83
N PRO A 85 -12.66 -13.54 -10.66
CA PRO A 85 -12.96 -12.15 -10.97
C PRO A 85 -13.33 -11.39 -9.71
N ALA A 86 -12.76 -10.19 -9.56
CA ALA A 86 -13.03 -9.36 -8.39
C ALA A 86 -14.40 -8.68 -8.52
N GLU A 87 -15.23 -8.78 -7.48
CA GLU A 87 -16.48 -8.02 -7.39
C GLU A 87 -16.24 -6.55 -7.04
N GLN A 88 -15.09 -6.25 -6.42
CA GLN A 88 -14.68 -4.93 -5.95
C GLN A 88 -13.20 -4.67 -6.28
N THR A 89 -12.78 -3.41 -6.17
CA THR A 89 -11.38 -2.99 -6.37
C THR A 89 -10.44 -3.71 -5.38
N ARG A 90 -9.34 -4.28 -5.88
CA ARG A 90 -8.29 -4.89 -5.04
C ARG A 90 -7.26 -3.82 -4.66
N TYR A 91 -6.93 -3.70 -3.38
CA TYR A 91 -6.00 -2.68 -2.88
C TYR A 91 -4.65 -3.29 -2.49
N ILE A 92 -3.55 -2.74 -2.99
CA ILE A 92 -2.20 -3.13 -2.55
C ILE A 92 -1.64 -1.98 -1.71
N ILE A 93 -1.45 -2.21 -0.42
CA ILE A 93 -0.97 -1.21 0.53
C ILE A 93 0.51 -1.47 0.75
N MET A 94 1.34 -0.50 0.39
CA MET A 94 2.78 -0.60 0.53
C MET A 94 3.29 0.34 1.60
N GLU A 95 3.87 -0.22 2.65
CA GLU A 95 4.41 0.52 3.78
C GLU A 95 5.91 0.80 3.61
N LYS A 96 6.35 1.98 4.07
CA LYS A 96 7.75 2.43 4.02
C LYS A 96 8.29 2.42 2.59
N THR A 97 7.50 3.00 1.69
CA THR A 97 7.75 3.03 0.25
C THR A 97 9.10 3.68 -0.08
N GLU A 98 9.68 4.51 0.78
CA GLU A 98 11.01 5.10 0.63
C GLU A 98 12.10 4.08 0.28
N LEU A 99 11.98 2.83 0.73
CA LEU A 99 12.93 1.76 0.41
C LEU A 99 12.82 1.25 -1.03
N LEU A 100 11.67 1.41 -1.68
CA LEU A 100 11.49 1.03 -3.10
C LEU A 100 12.28 1.93 -4.05
N ARG A 101 12.66 3.12 -3.59
CA ARG A 101 13.48 4.05 -4.36
C ARG A 101 14.88 3.51 -4.62
N ASP A 102 15.43 2.81 -3.63
CA ASP A 102 16.78 2.23 -3.66
C ASP A 102 16.79 0.80 -4.26
N ALA A 103 15.60 0.26 -4.58
CA ALA A 103 15.42 -1.05 -5.19
C ALA A 103 15.62 -0.99 -6.72
N ASP A 104 14.94 -1.87 -7.46
CA ASP A 104 14.98 -1.89 -8.92
C ASP A 104 14.31 -0.64 -9.50
N ALA A 105 15.03 0.09 -10.36
CA ALA A 105 14.59 1.32 -11.00
C ALA A 105 13.28 1.16 -11.80
N ASN A 106 12.96 -0.06 -12.25
CA ASN A 106 11.74 -0.34 -13.02
C ASN A 106 10.54 -0.72 -12.15
N LEU A 107 10.74 -1.06 -10.87
CA LEU A 107 9.70 -1.58 -10.00
C LEU A 107 8.66 -0.50 -9.64
N LEU A 108 9.11 0.67 -9.20
CA LEU A 108 8.21 1.77 -8.85
C LEU A 108 7.35 2.23 -10.04
N PRO A 109 7.91 2.53 -11.24
CA PRO A 109 7.10 2.84 -12.42
C PRO A 109 6.09 1.76 -12.79
N ALA A 110 6.48 0.48 -12.65
CA ALA A 110 5.58 -0.64 -12.92
C ALA A 110 4.41 -0.70 -11.93
N LEU A 111 4.67 -0.48 -10.65
CA LEU A 111 3.63 -0.47 -9.62
C LEU A 111 2.63 0.67 -9.78
N LEU A 112 3.11 1.87 -10.17
CA LEU A 112 2.24 3.03 -10.39
C LEU A 112 1.23 2.80 -11.53
N ARG A 113 1.59 1.97 -12.52
CA ARG A 113 0.77 1.59 -13.68
C ARG A 113 0.27 0.15 -13.58
N LEU A 114 0.28 -0.45 -12.39
CA LEU A 114 0.01 -1.88 -12.25
C LEU A 114 -1.38 -2.23 -12.78
N GLN A 115 -2.38 -1.37 -12.54
CA GLN A 115 -3.75 -1.52 -13.05
C GLN A 115 -3.79 -1.77 -14.57
N GLU A 116 -2.97 -1.05 -15.35
CA GLU A 116 -2.86 -1.24 -16.80
C GLU A 116 -2.11 -2.52 -17.16
N LEU A 117 -1.05 -2.83 -16.40
CA LEU A 117 -0.24 -4.02 -16.63
C LEU A 117 -1.01 -5.31 -16.36
N VAL A 118 -1.87 -5.35 -15.35
CA VAL A 118 -2.66 -6.56 -15.02
C VAL A 118 -4.05 -6.57 -15.65
N GLU A 119 -4.47 -5.48 -16.29
CA GLU A 119 -5.82 -5.35 -16.89
C GLU A 119 -6.96 -5.69 -15.91
N ASP A 120 -6.77 -5.34 -14.62
CA ASP A 120 -7.72 -5.58 -13.54
C ASP A 120 -7.89 -4.31 -12.69
N ASN A 121 -8.99 -4.20 -11.96
CA ASN A 121 -9.29 -3.06 -11.11
C ASN A 121 -8.50 -3.12 -9.79
N VAL A 122 -7.21 -2.78 -9.90
CA VAL A 122 -6.25 -2.75 -8.79
C VAL A 122 -5.82 -1.32 -8.50
N THR A 123 -5.74 -0.97 -7.22
CA THR A 123 -5.20 0.32 -6.75
C THR A 123 -4.01 0.09 -5.84
N VAL A 124 -2.88 0.72 -6.15
CA VAL A 124 -1.66 0.67 -5.31
C VAL A 124 -1.61 1.91 -4.42
N ILE A 125 -1.62 1.71 -3.10
CA ILE A 125 -1.51 2.77 -2.09
C ILE A 125 -0.10 2.73 -1.51
N LEU A 126 0.65 3.79 -1.74
CA LEU A 126 2.04 3.96 -1.33
C LEU A 126 2.07 4.83 -0.07
N LEU A 127 2.50 4.27 1.06
CA LEU A 127 2.69 5.01 2.31
C LEU A 127 4.17 5.35 2.48
N SER A 128 4.50 6.63 2.64
CA SER A 128 5.86 7.08 2.91
C SER A 128 5.93 8.23 3.90
N GLU A 129 7.12 8.43 4.48
CA GLU A 129 7.46 9.62 5.26
C GLU A 129 8.00 10.76 4.39
N ILE A 130 8.45 10.44 3.18
CA ILE A 130 9.11 11.38 2.28
C ILE A 130 8.12 11.85 1.21
N VAL A 131 8.28 13.10 0.77
CA VAL A 131 7.45 13.71 -0.27
C VAL A 131 7.67 13.05 -1.64
N TRP A 132 6.63 13.07 -2.49
CA TRP A 132 6.64 12.38 -3.78
C TRP A 132 7.75 12.86 -4.73
N GLU A 133 8.14 14.14 -4.66
CA GLU A 133 9.18 14.73 -5.51
C GLU A 133 10.50 13.98 -5.44
N THR A 134 10.77 13.32 -4.31
CA THR A 134 11.97 12.50 -4.15
C THR A 134 11.85 11.21 -4.97
N PHE A 135 10.67 10.62 -5.10
CA PHE A 135 10.47 9.36 -5.80
C PHE A 135 10.56 9.44 -7.32
N ARG A 136 10.44 10.65 -7.90
CA ARG A 136 10.43 10.83 -9.35
C ARG A 136 11.74 10.34 -9.99
N PRO A 137 11.69 9.32 -10.88
CA PRO A 137 12.85 8.88 -11.63
C PRO A 137 13.18 9.90 -12.73
N ASN A 138 14.45 9.95 -13.15
CA ASN A 138 14.93 10.87 -14.19
C ASN A 138 14.23 10.69 -15.55
N THR A 139 13.70 9.50 -15.81
CA THR A 139 12.97 9.18 -17.05
C THR A 139 11.48 9.52 -16.99
N GLY A 140 10.99 10.06 -15.86
CA GLY A 140 9.57 10.27 -15.60
C GLY A 140 8.83 8.98 -15.25
N CYS A 141 7.65 9.11 -14.63
CA CYS A 141 6.75 8.00 -14.31
C CYS A 141 5.29 8.50 -14.23
N PHE A 142 4.35 7.58 -14.06
CA PHE A 142 2.94 7.93 -13.85
C PHE A 142 2.76 8.65 -12.51
N GLU A 143 2.08 9.79 -12.49
CA GLU A 143 1.89 10.59 -11.28
C GLU A 143 0.72 10.05 -10.45
N PRO A 144 0.96 9.55 -9.22
CA PRO A 144 -0.10 9.07 -8.35
C PRO A 144 -0.94 10.23 -7.77
N LEU A 145 -2.11 9.91 -7.23
CA LEU A 145 -2.88 10.87 -6.44
C LEU A 145 -2.17 11.15 -5.11
N LEU A 146 -1.71 12.39 -4.91
CA LEU A 146 -0.99 12.79 -3.69
C LEU A 146 -1.95 13.15 -2.55
N LEU A 147 -1.76 12.54 -1.39
CA LEU A 147 -2.50 12.81 -0.17
C LEU A 147 -1.55 13.08 1.00
N HIS A 148 -1.71 14.23 1.64
CA HIS A 148 -0.89 14.62 2.78
C HIS A 148 -1.61 14.29 4.10
N PHE A 149 -0.93 13.57 4.98
CA PHE A 149 -1.32 13.38 6.37
C PHE A 149 -0.52 14.35 7.25
N PRO A 150 -1.14 15.47 7.69
CA PRO A 150 -0.46 16.46 8.50
C PRO A 150 -0.11 15.93 9.89
N ASP A 151 0.85 16.59 10.52
CA ASP A 151 1.19 16.34 11.92
C ASP A 151 0.08 16.83 12.84
N TYR A 152 -0.18 16.07 13.90
CA TYR A 152 -1.12 16.47 14.92
C TYR A 152 -0.60 17.69 15.70
N SER A 153 -1.46 18.69 15.86
CA SER A 153 -1.24 19.78 16.80
C SER A 153 -1.24 19.27 18.25
N LYS A 154 -0.70 20.08 19.17
CA LYS A 154 -0.69 19.75 20.61
C LYS A 154 -2.10 19.45 21.13
N ASP A 155 -3.08 20.22 20.70
CA ASP A 155 -4.47 20.06 21.14
C ASP A 155 -5.10 18.77 20.57
N GLU A 156 -4.83 18.44 19.31
CA GLU A 156 -5.28 17.17 18.72
C GLU A 156 -4.62 15.96 19.38
N LEU A 157 -3.30 16.02 19.63
CA LEU A 157 -2.60 14.97 20.36
C LEU A 157 -3.20 14.76 21.75
N LYS A 158 -3.44 15.85 22.47
CA LYS A 158 -4.10 15.80 23.78
C LYS A 158 -5.48 15.15 23.69
N GLN A 159 -6.28 15.50 22.69
CA GLN A 159 -7.58 14.89 22.47
C GLN A 159 -7.46 13.38 22.19
N VAL A 160 -6.58 12.97 21.28
CA VAL A 160 -6.35 11.55 20.93
C VAL A 160 -5.90 10.76 22.16
N LEU A 161 -4.92 11.26 22.91
CA LEU A 161 -4.43 10.61 24.14
C LEU A 161 -5.51 10.53 25.22
N SER A 162 -6.35 11.57 25.33
CA SER A 162 -7.44 11.61 26.30
C SER A 162 -8.61 10.68 25.97
N LYS A 163 -8.67 10.05 24.78
CA LYS A 163 -9.74 9.09 24.44
C LYS A 163 -9.54 7.73 25.12
N ASN A 164 -8.30 7.32 25.36
CA ASN A 164 -7.95 6.05 26.01
C ASN A 164 -7.56 6.26 27.49
N LYS A 165 -8.47 6.84 28.29
CA LYS A 165 -8.20 7.07 29.72
C LYS A 165 -8.19 5.75 30.47
N HIS A 166 -7.14 5.53 31.25
CA HIS A 166 -7.15 4.42 32.20
C HIS A 166 -8.11 4.76 33.36
N PRO A 167 -9.00 3.84 33.77
CA PRO A 167 -10.07 4.13 34.75
C PRO A 167 -9.57 4.61 36.12
N SER A 168 -8.29 4.37 36.45
CA SER A 168 -7.67 4.83 37.70
C SER A 168 -7.23 6.31 37.72
N TYR A 169 -7.28 7.03 36.60
CA TYR A 169 -6.83 8.42 36.53
C TYR A 169 -7.97 9.37 36.18
N SER A 170 -8.01 10.55 36.82
CA SER A 170 -9.00 11.58 36.54
C SER A 170 -8.73 12.27 35.20
N ALA A 171 -9.77 12.86 34.61
CA ALA A 171 -9.65 13.60 33.35
C ALA A 171 -8.67 14.79 33.43
N GLU A 172 -8.45 15.34 34.62
CA GLU A 172 -7.51 16.43 34.90
C GLU A 172 -6.05 16.04 34.67
N PHE A 173 -5.67 14.76 34.83
CA PHE A 173 -4.31 14.31 34.57
C PHE A 173 -3.90 14.46 33.09
N TYR A 174 -4.88 14.37 32.18
CA TYR A 174 -4.69 14.51 30.73
C TYR A 174 -5.00 15.93 30.23
N SER A 175 -5.23 16.87 31.15
CA SER A 175 -5.59 18.27 30.89
C SER A 175 -4.38 19.18 30.84
#